data_AF-K1Q8I0-F1
#
_entry.id   AF-K1Q8I0-F1
#
_cell.length_a   1.000
_cell.length_b   1.000
_cell.length_c   1.000
_cell.angle_alpha   90.00
_cell.angle_beta   90.00
_cell.angle_gamma   90.00
#
_symmetry.space_group_name_H-M   'P 1'
#
loop_
_entity.id
_entity.type
_entity.pdbx_description
1 polymer ?
#
loop_
_entity_poly.entity_id
_entity_poly.type
_entity_poly.pdbx_seq_one_letter_code
_entity_poly.pdbx_strand_id
1 'polypeptide(L)'
;MDLNHRPAGVIPPCSTDLKEVHYTFDFSQALSIPHHARQEGPLYFLTPRKVQLFGVAIEGQHHQINYLIDEDQGIGENGAGIKGANGVVFMLHHCLTTYCSGEKSCVIHCDNCAGENKNRYVLGYLIWRTLMGLHHDIQLSMQVSYLVDAGFANIKRLYHRWM
;
A
#
# COMPACT_ATOMS: atom_id res chain seq x y z
N MET A 1 0.63 12.49 -20.34
CA MET A 1 0.37 11.85 -19.03
C MET A 1 1.29 10.65 -18.99
N ASP A 2 2.50 10.86 -18.46
CA ASP A 2 3.51 9.80 -18.41
C ASP A 2 3.08 8.74 -17.41
N LEU A 3 2.88 7.52 -17.92
CA LEU A 3 2.63 6.32 -17.14
C LEU A 3 3.82 6.10 -16.20
N ASN A 4 3.57 6.10 -14.89
CA ASN A 4 4.33 5.50 -13.79
C ASN A 4 5.55 4.64 -14.19
N HIS A 5 6.58 5.26 -14.76
CA HIS A 5 7.83 4.59 -15.08
C HIS A 5 8.80 4.92 -13.96
N ARG A 6 9.26 3.88 -13.26
CA ARG A 6 10.42 4.01 -12.40
C ARG A 6 11.59 4.44 -13.30
N PRO A 7 12.33 5.52 -12.97
CA PRO A 7 13.43 6.00 -13.80
C PRO A 7 14.61 5.01 -13.84
N ALA A 8 14.70 4.10 -12.87
CA ALA A 8 15.56 2.93 -12.89
C ALA A 8 14.69 1.71 -13.18
N GLY A 9 15.07 0.85 -14.13
CA GLY A 9 14.36 -0.41 -14.41
C GLY A 9 14.25 -1.32 -13.17
N VAL A 10 13.66 -2.51 -13.32
CA VAL A 10 13.51 -3.48 -12.22
C VAL A 10 14.89 -3.79 -11.62
N ILE A 11 15.10 -3.40 -10.37
CA ILE A 11 16.36 -3.62 -9.64
C ILE A 11 16.35 -5.07 -9.13
N PRO A 12 17.37 -5.89 -9.42
CA PRO A 12 17.43 -7.24 -8.90
C PRO A 12 17.43 -7.26 -7.36
N PRO A 13 16.80 -8.27 -6.72
CA PRO A 13 16.84 -8.41 -5.27
C PRO A 13 18.28 -8.56 -4.74
N CYS A 14 18.55 -7.98 -3.57
CA CYS A 14 19.86 -8.05 -2.91
C CYS A 14 21.06 -7.62 -3.78
N SER A 15 20.84 -6.79 -4.79
CA SER A 15 21.88 -6.31 -5.70
C SER A 15 22.74 -5.18 -5.13
N THR A 16 22.31 -4.56 -4.03
CA THR A 16 23.05 -3.48 -3.34
C THR A 16 23.48 -3.93 -1.95
N ASP A 17 24.47 -3.25 -1.37
CA ASP A 17 24.90 -3.48 0.01
C ASP A 17 24.04 -2.73 1.05
N LEU A 18 22.91 -2.16 0.61
CA LEU A 18 21.99 -1.45 1.50
C LEU A 18 21.42 -2.40 2.56
N LYS A 19 21.47 -1.93 3.79
CA LYS A 19 20.92 -2.56 4.98
C LYS A 19 20.10 -1.50 5.71
N GLU A 20 19.16 -1.96 6.53
CA GLU A 20 18.30 -1.06 7.32
C GLU A 20 17.49 -0.11 6.45
N VAL A 21 16.93 -0.58 5.33
CA VAL A 21 15.93 0.22 4.60
C VAL A 21 14.60 0.16 5.33
N HIS A 22 14.05 1.32 5.67
CA HIS A 22 12.80 1.42 6.42
C HIS A 22 11.59 1.54 5.48
N TYR A 23 10.65 0.64 5.68
CA TYR A 23 9.33 0.66 5.05
C TYR A 23 8.27 0.84 6.11
N THR A 24 7.26 1.65 5.82
CA THR A 24 6.09 1.79 6.68
C THR A 24 4.85 1.53 5.83
N PHE A 25 3.95 0.63 6.27
CA PHE A 25 2.71 0.37 5.52
C PHE A 25 1.48 0.38 6.41
N ASP A 26 0.36 0.84 5.85
CA ASP A 26 -0.94 0.79 6.52
C ASP A 26 -2.13 0.94 5.56
N PHE A 27 -3.33 0.69 6.07
CA PHE A 27 -4.59 1.07 5.43
C PHE A 27 -5.06 2.43 5.94
N SER A 28 -5.47 3.31 5.03
CA SER A 28 -6.18 4.51 5.42
C SER A 28 -7.64 4.20 5.78
N GLN A 29 -8.24 5.06 6.60
CA GLN A 29 -9.70 5.16 6.63
C GLN A 29 -10.25 5.42 5.21
N ALA A 30 -11.40 4.86 4.88
CA ALA A 30 -12.02 5.00 3.56
C ALA A 30 -12.16 6.48 3.18
N LEU A 31 -11.77 6.81 1.95
CA LEU A 31 -11.90 8.12 1.35
C LEU A 31 -13.17 8.15 0.49
N SER A 32 -13.86 9.28 0.46
CA SER A 32 -14.95 9.52 -0.49
C SER A 32 -14.45 10.44 -1.59
N ILE A 33 -14.53 9.99 -2.84
CA ILE A 33 -14.14 10.78 -4.01
C ILE A 33 -15.37 11.23 -4.80
N PRO A 34 -15.35 12.42 -5.43
CA PRO A 34 -16.41 12.84 -6.32
C PRO A 34 -16.59 11.82 -7.46
N HIS A 35 -17.82 11.39 -7.71
CA HIS A 35 -18.14 10.49 -8.80
C HIS A 35 -19.37 11.01 -9.56
N HIS A 36 -19.24 11.07 -10.89
CA HIS A 36 -20.34 11.41 -11.77
C HIS A 36 -21.07 10.12 -12.15
N ALA A 37 -22.23 9.87 -11.52
CA ALA A 37 -23.11 8.80 -11.98
C ALA A 37 -23.52 9.11 -13.43
N ARG A 38 -23.18 8.25 -14.40
CA ARG A 38 -23.58 8.39 -15.81
C ARG A 38 -25.07 8.05 -15.97
N GLN A 39 -25.93 8.82 -15.31
CA GLN A 39 -27.37 8.60 -15.33
C GLN A 39 -28.01 9.43 -16.45
N GLU A 40 -28.83 8.79 -17.28
CA GLU A 40 -29.59 9.44 -18.35
C GLU A 40 -30.84 10.11 -17.77
N GLY A 41 -30.69 11.27 -17.14
CA GLY A 41 -31.83 12.03 -16.61
C GLY A 41 -31.47 13.43 -16.10
N PRO A 42 -32.44 14.36 -16.01
CA PRO A 42 -32.21 15.76 -15.61
C PRO A 42 -31.88 15.96 -14.12
N LEU A 43 -31.84 14.87 -13.33
CA LEU A 43 -31.61 14.90 -11.88
C LEU A 43 -30.24 14.27 -11.58
N TYR A 44 -29.22 15.12 -11.42
CA TYR A 44 -27.86 14.69 -11.11
C TYR A 44 -27.70 14.45 -9.60
N PHE A 45 -27.68 13.19 -9.18
CA PHE A 45 -27.17 12.83 -7.85
C PHE A 45 -25.67 12.55 -7.94
N LEU A 46 -24.84 13.49 -7.48
CA LEU A 46 -23.43 13.22 -7.22
C LEU A 46 -23.34 12.35 -5.96
N THR A 47 -23.32 11.03 -6.14
CA THR A 47 -23.04 10.11 -5.02
C THR A 47 -21.52 9.98 -4.90
N PRO A 48 -20.90 10.34 -3.77
CA PRO A 48 -19.47 10.13 -3.57
C PRO A 48 -19.16 8.64 -3.62
N ARG A 49 -18.13 8.26 -4.37
CA ARG A 49 -17.66 6.88 -4.44
C ARG A 49 -16.72 6.62 -3.28
N LYS A 50 -16.94 5.55 -2.51
CA LYS A 50 -16.04 5.20 -1.42
C LYS A 50 -14.88 4.38 -1.98
N VAL A 51 -13.68 4.75 -1.57
CA VAL A 51 -12.45 4.06 -1.96
C VAL A 51 -11.61 3.81 -0.73
N GLN A 52 -10.88 2.71 -0.72
CA GLN A 52 -9.88 2.39 0.30
C GLN A 52 -8.50 2.67 -0.26
N LEU A 53 -7.58 3.10 0.60
CA LEU A 53 -6.19 3.30 0.24
C LEU A 53 -5.33 2.40 1.11
N PHE A 54 -4.43 1.67 0.47
CA PHE A 54 -3.31 1.02 1.13
C PHE A 54 -2.04 1.75 0.73
N GLY A 55 -1.21 2.11 1.70
CA GLY A 55 0.00 2.89 1.48
C GLY A 55 1.23 2.10 1.91
N VAL A 56 2.29 2.20 1.12
CA VAL A 56 3.64 1.78 1.52
C VAL A 56 4.58 2.95 1.32
N ALA A 57 5.12 3.46 2.42
CA ALA A 57 6.11 4.53 2.44
C ALA A 57 7.52 3.93 2.50
N ILE A 58 8.41 4.44 1.64
CA ILE A 58 9.83 4.10 1.57
C ILE A 58 10.59 5.29 2.15
N GLU A 59 11.03 5.18 3.40
CA GLU A 59 11.50 6.34 4.16
C GLU A 59 12.75 6.96 3.55
N GLY A 60 13.71 6.14 3.14
CA GLY A 60 14.96 6.60 2.51
C GLY A 60 14.79 7.27 1.14
N GLN A 61 13.64 7.12 0.48
CA GLN A 61 13.35 7.74 -0.82
C GLN A 61 12.33 8.88 -0.72
N HIS A 62 11.77 9.16 0.47
CA HIS A 62 10.65 10.07 0.66
C HIS A 62 9.48 9.81 -0.31
N HIS A 63 9.25 8.54 -0.64
CA HIS A 63 8.25 8.14 -1.64
C HIS A 63 7.18 7.25 -1.00
N GLN A 64 5.91 7.50 -1.31
CA GLN A 64 4.80 6.67 -0.84
C GLN A 64 4.02 6.14 -2.03
N ILE A 65 3.96 4.81 -2.14
CA ILE A 65 3.13 4.11 -3.11
C ILE A 65 1.75 3.93 -2.51
N ASN A 66 0.72 4.40 -3.21
CA ASN A 66 -0.67 4.30 -2.79
C ASN A 66 -1.45 3.42 -3.75
N TYR A 67 -2.05 2.37 -3.21
CA TYR A 67 -2.93 1.46 -3.94
C TYR A 67 -4.37 1.90 -3.66
N LEU A 68 -5.05 2.34 -4.71
CA LEU A 68 -6.46 2.71 -4.66
C LEU A 68 -7.33 1.49 -4.91
N ILE A 69 -8.21 1.20 -3.97
CA ILE A 69 -9.14 0.08 -4.03
C ILE A 69 -10.54 0.67 -4.06
N ASP A 70 -11.23 0.47 -5.18
CA ASP A 70 -12.60 0.96 -5.33
C ASP A 70 -13.59 0.12 -4.53
N GLU A 71 -14.75 0.67 -4.17
CA GLU A 71 -15.80 -0.05 -3.43
C GLU A 71 -16.36 -1.25 -4.19
N ASP A 72 -16.25 -1.28 -5.52
CA ASP A 72 -16.69 -2.38 -6.39
C ASP A 72 -15.58 -3.43 -6.66
N GLN A 73 -14.34 -3.13 -6.27
CA GLN A 73 -13.24 -4.07 -6.39
C GLN A 73 -13.16 -4.87 -5.09
N GLY A 74 -13.81 -6.03 -5.08
CA GLY A 74 -13.60 -7.07 -4.07
C GLY A 74 -13.19 -8.38 -4.71
N ILE A 75 -12.26 -9.10 -4.11
CA ILE A 75 -11.79 -10.41 -4.60
C ILE A 75 -12.73 -11.55 -4.14
N GLY A 76 -13.70 -11.27 -3.25
CA GLY A 76 -14.74 -12.22 -2.82
C GLY A 76 -16.15 -11.77 -3.19
N GLU A 77 -17.14 -12.67 -3.02
CA GLU A 77 -18.56 -12.36 -3.27
C GLU A 77 -18.97 -11.09 -2.51
N ASN A 78 -19.61 -10.15 -3.21
CA ASN A 78 -20.14 -8.89 -2.67
C ASN A 78 -19.12 -7.85 -2.16
N GLY A 79 -17.91 -7.79 -2.73
CA GLY A 79 -16.95 -6.72 -2.37
C GLY A 79 -16.12 -7.02 -1.11
N ALA A 80 -16.36 -8.15 -0.44
CA ALA A 80 -15.60 -8.56 0.74
C ALA A 80 -14.30 -9.25 0.30
N GLY A 81 -13.13 -8.68 0.59
CA GLY A 81 -11.88 -9.46 0.47
C GLY A 81 -10.56 -8.70 0.37
N ILE A 82 -10.53 -7.42 -0.01
CA ILE A 82 -9.24 -6.73 -0.20
C ILE A 82 -8.61 -6.30 1.13
N LYS A 83 -9.43 -6.05 2.15
CA LYS A 83 -8.97 -5.90 3.56
C LYS A 83 -8.46 -7.20 4.19
N GLY A 84 -8.42 -8.30 3.43
CA GLY A 84 -7.84 -9.55 3.87
C GLY A 84 -6.32 -9.55 3.74
N ALA A 85 -5.69 -10.48 4.46
CA ALA A 85 -4.24 -10.70 4.43
C ALA A 85 -3.65 -10.83 3.01
N ASN A 86 -4.40 -11.44 2.09
CA ASN A 86 -3.95 -11.65 0.72
C ASN A 86 -3.75 -10.34 -0.04
N GLY A 87 -4.63 -9.35 0.19
CA GLY A 87 -4.50 -8.02 -0.39
C GLY A 87 -3.25 -7.32 0.11
N VAL A 88 -3.03 -7.33 1.44
CA VAL A 88 -1.83 -6.77 2.07
C VAL A 88 -0.57 -7.44 1.51
N VAL A 89 -0.53 -8.77 1.48
CA VAL A 89 0.61 -9.53 0.94
C VAL A 89 0.88 -9.16 -0.52
N PHE A 90 -0.15 -9.11 -1.35
CA PHE A 90 0.00 -8.75 -2.77
C PHE A 90 0.56 -7.33 -2.96
N MET A 91 -0.04 -6.33 -2.31
CA MET A 91 0.37 -4.93 -2.44
C MET A 91 1.77 -4.69 -1.86
N LEU A 92 2.08 -5.31 -0.72
CA LEU A 92 3.41 -5.26 -0.13
C LEU A 92 4.45 -5.96 -1.01
N HIS A 93 4.11 -7.11 -1.61
CA HIS A 93 4.97 -7.81 -2.53
C HIS A 93 5.26 -7.01 -3.80
N HIS A 94 4.22 -6.44 -4.40
CA HIS A 94 4.38 -5.54 -5.53
C HIS A 94 5.28 -4.37 -5.14
N CYS A 95 5.07 -3.76 -3.97
CA CYS A 95 5.88 -2.62 -3.54
C CYS A 95 7.37 -2.99 -3.41
N LEU A 96 7.67 -4.06 -2.67
CA LEU A 96 9.03 -4.51 -2.40
C LEU A 96 9.73 -5.14 -3.61
N THR A 97 9.00 -5.45 -4.68
CA THR A 97 9.60 -6.00 -5.91
C THR A 97 9.81 -4.90 -6.94
N THR A 98 8.85 -4.00 -7.06
CA THR A 98 8.85 -2.94 -8.07
C THR A 98 9.64 -1.70 -7.63
N TYR A 99 9.60 -1.34 -6.35
CA TYR A 99 10.13 -0.07 -5.83
C TYR A 99 11.27 -0.22 -4.81
N CYS A 100 11.71 -1.45 -4.50
CA CYS A 100 12.87 -1.67 -3.63
C CYS A 100 14.18 -1.14 -4.24
N SER A 101 15.17 -0.89 -3.41
CA SER A 101 16.49 -0.39 -3.83
C SER A 101 17.51 -1.52 -4.03
N GLY A 102 17.03 -2.78 -4.16
CA GLY A 102 17.90 -3.96 -4.20
C GLY A 102 18.56 -4.26 -2.86
N GLU A 103 17.99 -3.79 -1.75
CA GLU A 103 18.55 -3.93 -0.41
C GLU A 103 18.66 -5.40 0.04
N LYS A 104 19.64 -5.65 0.91
CA LYS A 104 19.86 -6.97 1.53
C LYS A 104 19.02 -7.16 2.78
N SER A 105 18.81 -6.09 3.56
CA SER A 105 17.94 -6.15 4.73
C SER A 105 17.07 -4.91 4.88
N CYS A 106 15.89 -5.11 5.47
CA CYS A 106 14.95 -4.03 5.69
C CYS A 106 14.22 -4.16 7.03
N VAL A 107 13.74 -3.02 7.51
CA VAL A 107 12.86 -2.91 8.68
C VAL A 107 11.49 -2.48 8.18
N ILE A 108 10.48 -3.28 8.47
CA ILE A 108 9.10 -3.00 8.07
C ILE A 108 8.33 -2.60 9.32
N HIS A 109 7.80 -1.38 9.32
CA HIS A 109 6.94 -0.81 10.35
C HIS A 109 5.48 -0.91 9.93
N CYS A 110 4.63 -1.34 10.86
CA CYS A 110 3.18 -1.38 10.65
C CYS A 110 2.44 -1.24 11.98
N ASP A 111 1.17 -0.80 11.94
CA ASP A 111 0.33 -0.76 13.13
C ASP A 111 0.01 -2.18 13.64
N ASN A 112 -0.17 -2.33 14.96
CA ASN A 112 -0.51 -3.58 15.65
C ASN A 112 -2.01 -3.91 15.50
N CYS A 113 -2.54 -3.80 14.28
CA CYS A 113 -3.91 -4.16 13.98
C CYS A 113 -3.99 -5.68 13.71
N ALA A 114 -4.68 -6.39 14.61
CA ALA A 114 -4.73 -7.86 14.60
C ALA A 114 -5.41 -8.46 13.36
N GLY A 115 -6.34 -7.73 12.73
CA GLY A 115 -7.13 -8.22 11.59
C GLY A 115 -6.40 -8.18 10.25
N GLU A 116 -5.52 -7.19 10.06
CA GLU A 116 -4.95 -6.87 8.74
C GLU A 116 -3.42 -7.06 8.74
N ASN A 117 -2.71 -6.46 9.70
CA ASN A 117 -1.25 -6.39 9.70
C ASN A 117 -0.59 -7.48 10.57
N LYS A 118 -1.23 -7.90 11.68
CA LYS A 118 -0.77 -9.03 12.53
C LYS A 118 -1.21 -10.40 12.00
N ASN A 119 -1.40 -10.50 10.69
CA ASN A 119 -1.95 -11.69 10.11
C ASN A 119 -0.86 -12.76 9.89
N ARG A 120 -1.13 -14.01 10.28
CA ARG A 120 -0.22 -15.16 10.04
C ARG A 120 0.24 -15.28 8.59
N TYR A 121 -0.58 -14.84 7.63
CA TYR A 121 -0.23 -14.85 6.21
C TYR A 121 0.80 -13.78 5.85
N VAL A 122 0.74 -12.60 6.47
CA VAL A 122 1.76 -11.53 6.28
C VAL A 122 3.10 -11.99 6.85
N LEU A 123 3.10 -12.55 8.06
CA LEU A 123 4.32 -13.13 8.66
C LEU A 123 4.89 -14.27 7.80
N GLY A 124 4.04 -15.20 7.35
CA GLY A 124 4.44 -16.29 6.47
C GLY A 124 5.02 -15.79 5.14
N TYR A 125 4.45 -14.73 4.58
CA TYR A 125 4.98 -14.08 3.39
C TYR A 125 6.37 -13.46 3.61
N LEU A 126 6.59 -12.76 4.73
CA LEU A 126 7.91 -12.19 5.03
C LEU A 126 8.98 -13.27 5.20
N ILE A 127 8.64 -14.39 5.86
CA ILE A 127 9.53 -15.56 5.96
C ILE A 127 9.78 -16.17 4.58
N TRP A 128 8.75 -16.34 3.76
CA TRP A 128 8.92 -16.85 2.41
C TRP A 128 9.84 -15.94 1.57
N ARG A 129 9.71 -14.62 1.72
CA ARG A 129 10.55 -13.65 1.00
C ARG A 129 12.04 -13.80 1.35
N THR A 130 12.36 -14.05 2.62
CA THR A 130 13.76 -14.32 3.01
C THR A 130 14.25 -15.68 2.53
N LEU A 131 13.41 -16.72 2.60
CA LEU A 131 13.76 -18.06 2.09
C LEU A 131 14.01 -18.07 0.58
N MET A 132 13.32 -17.22 -0.19
CA MET A 132 13.52 -17.08 -1.62
C MET A 132 14.75 -16.22 -1.99
N GLY A 133 15.50 -15.71 -1.00
CA GLY A 133 16.66 -14.85 -1.22
C GLY A 133 16.32 -13.46 -1.77
N LEU A 134 15.05 -13.03 -1.66
CA LEU A 134 14.63 -11.69 -2.08
C LEU A 134 15.04 -10.62 -1.06
N HIS A 135 15.30 -11.05 0.18
CA HIS A 135 15.99 -10.33 1.24
C HIS A 135 16.80 -11.34 2.05
N HIS A 136 17.92 -10.93 2.64
CA HIS A 136 18.66 -11.76 3.58
C HIS A 136 18.02 -11.73 4.97
N ASP A 137 17.51 -10.56 5.36
CA ASP A 137 16.92 -10.34 6.68
C ASP A 137 15.79 -9.32 6.59
N ILE A 138 14.70 -9.58 7.31
CA ILE A 138 13.55 -8.67 7.41
C ILE A 138 13.15 -8.57 8.88
N GLN A 139 13.29 -7.39 9.44
CA GLN A 139 12.81 -7.09 10.78
C GLN A 139 11.41 -6.48 10.70
N LEU A 140 10.44 -7.11 11.37
CA LEU A 140 9.11 -6.53 11.52
C LEU A 140 9.02 -5.79 12.86
N SER A 141 8.69 -4.50 12.80
CA SER A 141 8.47 -3.63 13.95
C SER A 141 7.01 -3.20 13.99
N MET A 142 6.34 -3.45 15.11
CA MET A 142 4.94 -3.04 15.30
C MET A 142 4.90 -1.79 16.17
N GLN A 143 5.01 -0.62 15.56
CA GLN A 143 5.01 0.68 16.21
C GLN A 143 4.11 1.66 15.46
N VAL A 144 3.57 2.66 16.17
CA VAL A 144 2.69 3.69 15.59
C VAL A 144 3.39 4.35 14.38
N SER A 145 2.78 4.20 13.21
CA SER A 145 3.39 4.51 11.91
C SER A 145 2.99 5.90 11.42
N TYR A 146 3.78 6.91 11.76
CA TYR A 146 3.44 8.32 11.48
C TYR A 146 3.58 8.73 10.01
N LEU A 147 4.44 8.06 9.23
CA LEU A 147 4.87 8.56 7.92
C LEU A 147 3.86 8.26 6.82
N VAL A 148 3.33 7.04 6.78
CA VAL A 148 2.28 6.66 5.82
C VAL A 148 0.98 7.43 6.06
N ASP A 149 0.65 7.66 7.33
CA ASP A 149 -0.50 8.44 7.76
C ASP A 149 -0.41 9.91 7.34
N ALA A 150 0.79 10.50 7.42
CA ALA A 150 1.02 11.85 6.91
C ALA A 150 0.77 11.95 5.40
N GLY A 151 1.18 10.93 4.64
CA GLY A 151 0.87 10.83 3.21
C GLY A 151 -0.63 10.72 2.94
N PHE A 152 -1.34 9.89 3.69
CA PHE A 152 -2.81 9.79 3.60
C PHE A 152 -3.50 11.12 3.92
N ALA A 153 -3.03 11.85 4.94
CA ALA A 153 -3.57 13.15 5.29
C ALA A 153 -3.43 14.16 4.14
N ASN A 154 -2.30 14.15 3.43
CA ASN A 154 -2.10 15.00 2.26
C ASN A 154 -3.05 14.64 1.10
N ILE A 155 -3.25 13.35 0.84
CA ILE A 155 -4.22 12.88 -0.15
C ILE A 155 -5.64 13.32 0.22
N LYS A 156 -6.05 13.11 1.47
CA LYS A 156 -7.38 13.53 1.97
C LYS A 156 -7.60 15.03 1.80
N ARG A 157 -6.61 15.86 2.13
CA ARG A 157 -6.68 17.32 1.93
C ARG A 157 -6.87 17.70 0.47
N LEU A 158 -6.23 16.99 -0.45
CA LEU A 158 -6.37 17.26 -1.88
C LEU A 158 -7.81 17.00 -2.35
N TYR A 159 -8.42 15.88 -1.95
CA TYR A 159 -9.76 15.48 -2.40
C TYR A 159 -10.90 16.15 -1.63
N HIS A 160 -10.72 16.51 -0.36
CA HIS A 160 -11.70 17.32 0.37
C HIS A 160 -11.83 18.74 -0.19
N ARG A 161 -10.83 19.26 -0.90
CA ARG A 161 -10.89 20.62 -1.49
C ARG A 161 -11.82 20.73 -2.70
N TRP A 162 -12.31 19.60 -3.21
CA TRP A 162 -13.20 19.51 -4.37
C TRP A 162 -14.60 18.96 -4.02
N MET A 163 -14.90 18.83 -2.73
CA MET A 163 -16.24 18.69 -2.17
C MET A 163 -16.72 20.05 -1.67
#